data_AF-A0A1M7H1Q1-F1
#
_entry.id   AF-A0A1M7H1Q1-F1
#
_cell.length_a   1.000
_cell.length_b   1.000
_cell.length_c   1.000
_cell.angle_alpha   90.00
_cell.angle_beta   90.00
_cell.angle_gamma   90.00
#
_symmetry.space_group_name_H-M   'P 1'
#
loop_
_entity.id
_entity.type
_entity.pdbx_description
1 polymer ?
#
loop_
_entity_poly.entity_id
_entity_poly.type
_entity_poly.pdbx_seq_one_letter_code
_entity_poly.pdbx_strand_id
1 'polypeptide(L)'
;MNDKIEKKDNNNIKQIDKLVELSLLYDFYGELLKENQKCIFEDYILNDLSLSEIAEQQGISRQGVHDVVKRCSNQLIKYEEKLHLIEKFEQTKQKVSRIKELSEQIIKLNKFNLLNERNLSNEYSIPNEFNLLTEIELLSDSILEDL
;
A
#
# COMPACT_ATOMS: atom_id res chain seq x y z
N MET A 1 20.13 33.80 -2.35
CA MET A 1 20.87 32.58 -1.94
C MET A 1 19.95 31.47 -1.44
N ASN A 2 18.68 31.76 -1.08
CA ASN A 2 17.72 30.78 -0.54
C ASN A 2 16.97 29.94 -1.59
N ASP A 3 16.76 30.45 -2.82
CA ASP A 3 15.97 29.74 -3.86
C ASP A 3 16.61 28.45 -4.42
N LYS A 4 17.92 28.25 -4.24
CA LYS A 4 18.61 27.03 -4.70
C LYS A 4 18.58 25.90 -3.66
N ILE A 5 18.36 26.23 -2.38
CA ILE A 5 18.35 25.26 -1.28
C ILE A 5 16.97 24.60 -1.23
N GLU A 6 15.87 25.38 -1.27
CA GLU A 6 14.50 24.85 -1.31
C GLU A 6 14.20 23.96 -2.54
N LYS A 7 14.80 24.24 -3.70
CA LYS A 7 14.61 23.41 -4.90
C LYS A 7 15.33 22.05 -4.82
N LYS A 8 16.44 21.95 -4.08
CA LYS A 8 17.21 20.72 -3.96
C LYS A 8 16.53 19.74 -2.99
N ASP A 9 16.00 20.27 -1.88
CA ASP A 9 15.30 19.47 -0.89
C ASP A 9 13.94 18.96 -1.42
N ASN A 10 13.19 19.79 -2.16
CA ASN A 10 11.95 19.36 -2.82
C ASN A 10 12.20 18.32 -3.93
N ASN A 11 13.33 18.38 -4.65
CA ASN A 11 13.68 17.37 -5.64
C ASN A 11 14.04 16.02 -5.00
N ASN A 12 14.73 16.03 -3.86
CA ASN A 12 15.06 14.81 -3.13
C ASN A 12 13.81 14.12 -2.59
N ILE A 13 12.87 14.88 -2.01
CA ILE A 13 11.59 14.33 -1.52
C ILE A 13 10.82 13.67 -2.67
N LYS A 14 10.69 14.37 -3.81
CA LYS A 14 10.01 13.83 -5.00
C LYS A 14 10.67 12.57 -5.57
N GLN A 15 11.99 12.43 -5.41
CA GLN A 15 12.73 11.24 -5.85
C GLN A 15 12.49 10.06 -4.90
N ILE A 16 12.45 10.30 -3.59
CA ILE A 16 12.14 9.27 -2.58
C ILE A 16 10.73 8.74 -2.79
N ASP A 17 9.74 9.62 -2.97
CA ASP A 17 8.35 9.24 -3.23
C ASP A 17 8.24 8.31 -4.44
N LYS A 18 9.02 8.61 -5.49
CA LYS A 18 9.06 7.79 -6.69
C LYS A 18 9.72 6.43 -6.48
N LEU A 19 10.79 6.35 -5.68
CA LEU A 19 11.42 5.06 -5.35
C LEU A 19 10.47 4.19 -4.52
N VAL A 20 9.72 4.78 -3.59
CA VAL A 20 8.69 4.07 -2.82
C VAL A 20 7.59 3.53 -3.72
N GLU A 21 7.06 4.35 -4.64
CA GLU A 21 6.04 3.93 -5.61
C GLU A 21 6.54 2.76 -6.50
N LEU A 22 7.77 2.87 -7.01
CA LEU A 22 8.38 1.82 -7.83
C LEU A 22 8.66 0.53 -7.04
N SER A 23 9.01 0.64 -5.76
CA SER A 23 9.22 -0.53 -4.89
C SER A 23 7.92 -1.26 -4.64
N LEU A 24 6.83 -0.53 -4.35
CA LEU A 24 5.51 -1.13 -4.20
C LEU A 24 5.05 -1.82 -5.50
N LEU A 25 5.26 -1.17 -6.65
CA LEU A 25 4.99 -1.80 -7.95
C LEU A 25 5.83 -3.06 -8.19
N TYR A 26 7.09 -3.06 -7.74
CA TYR A 26 7.96 -4.22 -7.83
C TYR A 26 7.51 -5.38 -6.95
N ASP A 27 7.05 -5.12 -5.73
CA ASP A 27 6.56 -6.16 -4.81
C ASP A 27 5.36 -6.94 -5.41
N PHE A 28 4.52 -6.26 -6.18
CA PHE A 28 3.34 -6.87 -6.81
C PHE A 28 3.61 -7.49 -8.18
N TYR A 29 4.50 -6.89 -8.97
CA TYR A 29 4.65 -7.23 -10.39
C TYR A 29 6.08 -7.57 -10.82
N GLY A 30 7.05 -7.50 -9.91
CA GLY A 30 8.47 -7.74 -10.16
C GLY A 30 8.72 -9.11 -10.80
N GLU A 31 7.96 -10.12 -10.36
CA GLU A 31 8.01 -11.49 -10.91
C GLU A 31 7.69 -11.61 -12.41
N LEU A 32 7.04 -10.60 -13.00
CA LEU A 32 6.72 -10.55 -14.43
C LEU A 32 7.86 -9.96 -15.28
N LEU A 33 8.92 -9.46 -14.66
CA LEU A 33 10.12 -8.97 -15.34
C LEU A 33 11.06 -10.12 -15.65
N LYS A 34 11.94 -9.92 -16.64
CA LYS A 34 13.00 -10.90 -16.94
C LYS A 34 14.07 -10.87 -15.85
N GLU A 35 14.68 -12.01 -15.57
CA GLU A 35 15.67 -12.15 -14.49
C GLU A 35 16.80 -11.10 -14.53
N ASN A 36 17.35 -10.85 -15.71
CA ASN A 36 18.41 -9.83 -15.88
C ASN A 36 17.92 -8.39 -15.63
N GLN A 37 16.63 -8.12 -15.87
CA GLN A 37 16.02 -6.83 -15.62
C GLN A 37 15.68 -6.66 -14.13
N LYS A 38 15.21 -7.73 -13.47
CA LYS A 38 14.96 -7.75 -12.02
C LYS A 38 16.20 -7.36 -11.25
N CYS A 39 17.33 -8.05 -11.48
CA CYS A 39 18.58 -7.77 -10.77
C CYS A 39 19.01 -6.29 -10.87
N ILE A 40 19.00 -5.73 -12.10
CA ILE A 40 19.29 -4.30 -12.32
C ILE A 40 18.29 -3.38 -11.60
N PHE A 41 17.01 -3.76 -11.59
CA PHE A 41 15.95 -2.95 -11.00
C PHE A 41 16.01 -2.99 -9.47
N GLU A 42 16.18 -4.18 -8.86
CA GLU A 42 16.38 -4.37 -7.42
C GLU A 42 17.57 -3.59 -6.90
N ASP A 43 18.70 -3.64 -7.62
CA ASP A 43 19.88 -2.85 -7.26
C ASP A 43 19.57 -1.34 -7.22
N TYR A 44 18.70 -0.87 -8.12
CA TYR A 44 18.30 0.53 -8.21
C TYR A 44 17.27 0.95 -7.13
N ILE A 45 16.26 0.12 -6.85
CA ILE A 45 15.16 0.49 -5.94
C ILE A 45 15.34 0.00 -4.50
N LEU A 46 16.04 -1.11 -4.26
CA LEU A 46 16.19 -1.74 -2.95
C LEU A 46 17.58 -1.52 -2.33
N ASN A 47 18.63 -1.57 -3.16
CA ASN A 47 20.02 -1.49 -2.70
C ASN A 47 20.60 -0.06 -2.74
N ASP A 48 19.81 0.94 -3.15
CA ASP A 48 20.20 2.35 -3.31
C ASP A 48 21.49 2.54 -4.15
N LEU A 49 21.74 1.63 -5.10
CA LEU A 49 22.89 1.73 -5.99
C LEU A 49 22.63 2.80 -7.05
N SER A 50 23.64 3.63 -7.29
CA SER A 50 23.61 4.58 -8.39
C SER A 50 23.69 3.86 -9.74
N LEU A 51 23.16 4.49 -10.79
CA LEU A 51 23.22 3.94 -12.16
C LEU A 51 24.65 3.66 -12.64
N SER A 52 25.65 4.34 -12.07
CA SER A 52 27.07 4.11 -12.37
C SER A 52 27.60 2.86 -11.68
N GLU A 53 27.26 2.63 -10.41
CA GLU A 53 27.66 1.44 -9.65
C GLU A 53 27.04 0.18 -10.27
N ILE A 54 25.77 0.24 -10.63
CA ILE A 54 25.07 -0.86 -11.32
C ILE A 54 25.71 -1.13 -12.69
N ALA A 55 26.08 -0.08 -13.43
CA ALA A 55 26.71 -0.23 -14.74
C ALA A 55 28.05 -0.95 -14.65
N GLU A 56 28.85 -0.62 -13.63
CA GLU A 56 30.12 -1.28 -13.36
C GLU A 56 29.93 -2.76 -13.00
N GLN A 57 28.99 -3.07 -12.11
CA GLN A 57 28.69 -4.46 -11.69
C GLN A 57 28.17 -5.32 -12.84
N GLN A 58 27.33 -4.76 -13.69
CA GLN A 58 26.65 -5.47 -14.78
C GLN A 58 27.47 -5.49 -16.08
N GLY A 59 28.59 -4.75 -16.13
CA GLY A 59 29.43 -4.64 -17.32
C GLY A 59 28.75 -3.97 -18.53
N ILE A 60 27.78 -3.10 -18.27
CA ILE A 60 27.03 -2.35 -19.31
C ILE A 60 27.25 -0.84 -19.16
N SER A 61 26.77 -0.05 -20.12
CA SER A 61 26.86 1.41 -20.01
C SER A 61 25.85 1.95 -18.98
N ARG A 62 26.20 3.08 -18.34
CA ARG A 62 25.25 3.84 -17.49
C ARG A 62 23.93 4.16 -18.20
N GLN A 63 24.00 4.43 -19.51
CA GLN A 63 22.80 4.65 -20.32
C GLN A 63 21.97 3.36 -20.47
N GLY A 64 22.64 2.22 -20.63
CA GLY A 64 21.99 0.91 -20.64
C GLY A 64 21.22 0.62 -19.35
N VAL A 65 21.83 0.87 -18.18
CA VAL A 65 21.14 0.74 -16.88
C VAL A 65 19.92 1.66 -16.82
N HIS A 66 20.09 2.95 -17.16
CA HIS A 66 19.00 3.92 -17.18
C HIS A 66 17.82 3.45 -18.05
N ASP A 67 18.11 2.90 -19.23
CA ASP A 67 17.09 2.43 -20.16
C ASP A 67 16.38 1.16 -19.66
N VAL A 68 17.09 0.28 -18.96
CA VAL A 68 16.50 -0.88 -18.29
C VAL A 68 15.56 -0.42 -17.18
N VAL A 69 16.02 0.44 -16.27
CA VAL A 69 15.20 0.99 -15.18
C VAL A 69 13.92 1.64 -15.73
N LYS A 70 14.06 2.55 -16.69
CA LYS A 70 12.91 3.23 -17.29
C LYS A 70 11.92 2.26 -17.95
N ARG A 71 12.42 1.21 -18.61
CA ARG A 71 11.58 0.21 -19.26
C ARG A 71 10.81 -0.63 -18.24
N CYS A 72 11.48 -1.07 -17.17
CA CYS A 72 10.87 -1.84 -16.11
C CYS A 72 9.80 -1.02 -15.38
N SER A 73 10.11 0.22 -14.98
CA SER A 73 9.13 1.14 -14.37
C SER A 73 7.86 1.25 -15.22
N ASN A 74 8.01 1.51 -16.53
CA ASN A 74 6.86 1.62 -17.44
C ASN A 74 6.08 0.31 -17.59
N GLN A 75 6.76 -0.84 -17.47
CA GLN A 75 6.12 -2.14 -17.58
C GLN A 75 5.30 -2.44 -16.32
N LEU A 76 5.85 -2.19 -15.14
CA LEU A 76 5.16 -2.36 -13.85
C LEU A 76 3.94 -1.43 -13.75
N ILE A 77 4.08 -0.14 -14.13
CA ILE A 77 2.96 0.81 -14.17
C ILE A 77 1.83 0.29 -15.07
N LYS A 78 2.17 -0.23 -16.26
CA LYS A 78 1.18 -0.80 -17.19
C LYS A 78 0.52 -2.07 -16.68
N TYR A 79 1.18 -2.81 -15.79
CA TYR A 79 0.55 -3.94 -15.13
C TYR A 79 -0.48 -3.45 -14.12
N GLU A 80 -0.15 -2.44 -13.30
CA GLU A 80 -1.13 -1.83 -12.39
C GLU A 80 -2.31 -1.23 -13.14
N GLU A 81 -2.09 -0.47 -14.22
CA GLU A 81 -3.15 0.09 -15.07
C GLU A 81 -4.13 -0.95 -15.64
N LYS A 82 -3.73 -2.23 -15.69
CA LYS A 82 -4.55 -3.32 -16.25
C LYS A 82 -5.11 -4.25 -15.19
N LEU A 83 -4.38 -4.47 -14.12
CA LEU A 83 -4.67 -5.50 -13.12
C LEU A 83 -5.21 -4.90 -11.83
N HIS A 84 -4.87 -3.65 -11.52
CA HIS A 84 -5.32 -2.90 -10.34
C HIS A 84 -5.07 -3.65 -9.02
N LEU A 85 -3.99 -4.43 -8.91
CA LEU A 85 -3.76 -5.27 -7.73
C LEU A 85 -3.41 -4.43 -6.51
N ILE A 86 -2.65 -3.35 -6.66
CA ILE A 86 -2.30 -2.46 -5.55
C ILE A 86 -3.56 -1.72 -5.09
N GLU A 87 -4.35 -1.20 -6.04
CA GLU A 87 -5.62 -0.55 -5.74
C GLU A 87 -6.57 -1.47 -4.96
N LYS A 88 -6.79 -2.70 -5.45
CA LYS A 88 -7.64 -3.69 -4.78
C LYS A 88 -7.10 -4.08 -3.40
N PHE A 89 -5.78 -4.22 -3.27
CA PHE A 89 -5.15 -4.51 -1.99
C PHE A 89 -5.40 -3.40 -0.97
N GLU A 90 -5.23 -2.14 -1.35
CA GLU A 90 -5.49 -1.00 -0.45
C GLU A 90 -6.98 -0.87 -0.10
N GLN A 91 -7.89 -1.10 -1.05
CA GLN A 91 -9.33 -1.14 -0.77
C GLN A 91 -9.68 -2.25 0.24
N THR A 92 -9.14 -3.45 0.03
CA THR A 92 -9.35 -4.58 0.94
C THR A 92 -8.82 -4.26 2.34
N LYS A 93 -7.61 -3.69 2.43
CA LYS A 93 -6.98 -3.29 3.69
C LYS A 93 -7.81 -2.24 4.43
N GLN A 94 -8.39 -1.28 3.73
CA GLN A 94 -9.30 -0.28 4.33
C GLN A 94 -10.57 -0.93 4.89
N LYS A 95 -11.21 -1.82 4.13
CA LYS A 95 -12.40 -2.57 4.57
C LYS A 95 -12.09 -3.39 5.83
N VAL A 96 -10.96 -4.12 5.85
CA VAL A 96 -10.52 -4.90 7.01
C VAL A 96 -10.23 -4.00 8.22
N SER A 97 -9.56 -2.86 8.02
CA SER A 97 -9.30 -1.89 9.10
C SER A 97 -10.61 -1.38 9.70
N ARG A 98 -11.59 -1.08 8.84
CA ARG A 98 -12.93 -0.65 9.28
C ARG A 98 -13.66 -1.73 10.08
N ILE A 99 -13.63 -2.98 9.62
CA ILE A 99 -14.19 -4.12 10.38
C ILE A 99 -13.55 -4.22 11.76
N LYS A 100 -12.22 -4.05 11.86
CA LYS A 100 -11.52 -4.07 13.14
C LYS A 100 -12.01 -2.94 14.07
N GLU A 101 -12.12 -1.71 13.58
CA GLU A 101 -12.64 -0.58 14.35
C GLU A 101 -14.07 -0.81 14.85
N LEU A 102 -14.95 -1.34 13.99
CA LEU A 102 -16.33 -1.66 14.35
C LEU A 102 -16.38 -2.76 15.42
N SER A 103 -15.55 -3.79 15.26
CA SER A 103 -15.43 -4.89 16.23
C SER A 103 -14.98 -4.37 17.61
N GLU A 104 -14.01 -3.45 17.65
CA GLU A 104 -13.58 -2.81 18.90
C GLU A 104 -14.69 -1.96 19.55
N GLN A 105 -15.51 -1.28 18.75
CA GLN A 105 -16.67 -0.53 19.25
C GLN A 105 -17.71 -1.45 19.87
N ILE A 106 -18.03 -2.58 19.22
CA ILE A 106 -18.94 -3.60 19.75
C ILE A 106 -18.43 -4.15 21.08
N ILE A 107 -17.15 -4.51 21.16
CA ILE A 107 -16.55 -5.01 22.42
C ILE A 107 -16.68 -3.97 23.55
N LYS A 108 -16.46 -2.69 23.25
CA LYS A 108 -16.60 -1.59 24.24
C LYS A 108 -18.05 -1.41 24.67
N LEU A 109 -19.00 -1.41 23.74
CA LEU A 109 -20.44 -1.32 24.02
C LEU A 109 -20.90 -2.48 24.90
N ASN A 110 -20.52 -3.71 24.58
CA ASN A 110 -20.90 -4.89 25.35
C ASN A 110 -20.30 -4.89 26.75
N LYS A 111 -19.03 -4.46 26.90
CA LYS A 111 -18.43 -4.27 28.22
C LYS A 111 -19.17 -3.21 29.05
N PHE A 112 -19.55 -2.10 28.44
CA PHE A 112 -20.33 -1.05 29.10
C PHE A 112 -21.71 -1.55 29.54
N ASN A 113 -22.42 -2.26 28.67
CA ASN A 113 -23.73 -2.84 28.98
C ASN A 113 -23.63 -3.85 30.13
N LEU A 114 -22.65 -4.78 30.11
CA LEU A 114 -22.43 -5.74 31.21
C LEU A 114 -22.12 -5.08 32.56
N LEU A 115 -21.47 -3.91 32.55
CA LEU A 115 -21.20 -3.14 33.77
C LEU A 115 -22.47 -2.43 34.29
N ASN A 116 -23.36 -2.03 33.39
CA ASN A 116 -24.58 -1.28 33.70
C ASN A 116 -25.81 -2.15 33.96
N GLU A 117 -25.89 -3.38 33.44
CA GLU A 117 -26.94 -4.35 33.79
C GLU A 117 -26.92 -4.73 35.28
N ARG A 118 -25.82 -4.42 36.01
CA ARG A 118 -25.78 -4.48 37.48
C ARG A 118 -26.50 -3.34 38.18
N ASN A 119 -26.97 -2.31 37.44
CA ASN A 119 -27.65 -1.12 37.94
C ASN A 119 -28.87 -0.79 37.05
N LEU A 120 -30.00 -1.43 37.37
CA LEU A 120 -31.37 -1.19 36.90
C LEU A 120 -31.74 -1.48 35.43
N SER A 121 -32.80 -2.29 35.33
CA SER A 121 -33.72 -2.44 34.21
C SER A 121 -34.17 -1.09 33.64
N ASN A 122 -33.79 -0.78 32.40
CA ASN A 122 -34.52 0.21 31.61
C ASN A 122 -34.40 -0.10 30.11
N GLU A 123 -35.58 -0.18 29.48
CA GLU A 123 -35.78 -0.24 28.03
C GLU A 123 -35.14 0.98 27.34
N TYR A 124 -33.93 0.88 26.82
CA TYR A 124 -33.43 1.85 25.84
C TYR A 124 -32.58 1.19 24.76
N SER A 125 -33.18 1.12 23.58
CA SER A 125 -32.56 1.21 22.27
C SER A 125 -31.41 0.25 21.93
N ILE A 126 -31.78 -0.89 21.30
CA ILE A 126 -30.92 -1.67 20.40
C ILE A 126 -30.93 -1.10 18.95
N PRO A 127 -30.51 0.16 18.68
CA PRO A 127 -30.08 0.52 17.32
C PRO A 127 -28.57 0.49 17.07
N ASN A 128 -27.71 0.47 18.10
CA ASN A 128 -26.28 0.70 17.83
C ASN A 128 -25.52 -0.58 17.46
N GLU A 129 -25.66 -1.66 18.23
CA GLU A 129 -24.90 -2.90 17.97
C GLU A 129 -25.32 -3.59 16.67
N PHE A 130 -26.63 -3.67 16.40
CA PHE A 130 -27.16 -4.27 15.18
C PHE A 130 -26.66 -3.57 13.91
N ASN A 131 -26.60 -2.23 13.92
CA ASN A 131 -26.08 -1.46 12.79
C ASN A 131 -24.58 -1.71 12.58
N LEU A 132 -23.79 -1.78 13.65
CA LEU A 132 -22.35 -2.05 13.56
C LEU A 132 -22.08 -3.47 13.02
N LEU A 133 -22.85 -4.46 13.46
CA LEU A 133 -22.77 -5.84 12.95
C LEU A 133 -23.17 -5.93 11.48
N THR A 134 -24.25 -5.24 11.09
CA THR A 134 -24.70 -5.17 9.69
C THR A 134 -23.61 -4.53 8.79
N GLU A 135 -22.96 -3.47 9.25
CA GLU A 135 -21.84 -2.85 8.52
C GLU A 135 -20.65 -3.80 8.38
N ILE A 136 -20.31 -4.55 9.44
CA ILE A 136 -19.27 -5.59 9.37
C ILE A 136 -19.61 -6.66 8.33
N GLU A 137 -20.86 -7.13 8.31
CA GLU A 137 -21.34 -8.15 7.38
C GLU A 137 -21.24 -7.66 5.93
N LEU A 138 -21.75 -6.45 5.64
CA LEU A 138 -21.65 -5.84 4.31
C LEU A 138 -20.19 -5.63 3.85
N LEU A 139 -19.31 -5.19 4.74
CA LEU A 139 -17.88 -5.02 4.43
C LEU A 139 -17.21 -6.38 4.18
N SER A 140 -17.60 -7.42 4.91
CA SER A 140 -17.07 -8.78 4.75
C SER A 140 -17.51 -9.38 3.42
N ASP A 141 -18.79 -9.26 3.08
CA ASP A 141 -19.33 -9.71 1.78
C ASP A 141 -18.63 -9.00 0.63
N SER A 142 -18.45 -7.68 0.74
CA SER A 142 -17.76 -6.89 -0.27
C SER A 142 -16.27 -7.26 -0.41
N ILE A 143 -15.60 -7.74 0.64
CA ILE A 143 -14.23 -8.29 0.52
C ILE A 143 -14.27 -9.62 -0.22
N LEU A 144 -15.22 -10.49 0.09
CA LEU A 144 -15.34 -11.80 -0.56
C LEU A 144 -15.68 -11.69 -2.05
N GLU A 145 -16.39 -10.65 -2.47
CA GLU A 145 -16.66 -10.36 -3.89
C GLU A 145 -15.42 -9.87 -4.66
N ASP A 146 -14.46 -9.24 -3.97
CA ASP A 146 -13.25 -8.68 -4.58
C ASP A 146 -12.09 -9.68 -4.73
N LEU A 147 -12.15 -10.82 -4.02
CA LEU A 147 -11.16 -11.91 -3.99
C LEU A 147 -11.40 -12.96 -5.09
#